data_AF-A0A5R9BZJ7-F1
#
_entry.id   AF-A0A5R9BZJ7-F1
#
_cell.length_a   1.000
_cell.length_b   1.000
_cell.length_c   1.000
_cell.angle_alpha   90.00
_cell.angle_beta   90.00
_cell.angle_gamma   90.00
#
_symmetry.space_group_name_H-M   'P 1'
#
loop_
_entity.id
_entity.type
_entity.pdbx_description
1 polymer ?
#
loop_
_entity_poly.entity_id
_entity_poly.type
_entity_poly.pdbx_seq_one_letter_code
_entity_poly.pdbx_strand_id
1 'polypeptide(L)'
;MSNEVAERRTEIEFQPATLKLTNKAQLVDWATEIRDKFKKENLISTPESLAGDKSVLSDLKGKYKELDEARLEVQREFKKPLDSFNGDVKEALKIINEAITPIDTVIKNEELREKEERRNNVLEIAKQIFSEYDVDLSKLEFNEKWANKTYGIGKRKDEITEQAVRLAKEKETLIKNSEAIQKLALDRKLEPEGFVQQLYNGVSMASVIENINRAEKDMKDRIERNKRLEVARKAQEKVQREAKTTKVGDKRIDNETGEVVEEFKTFRFTAKLSIAQAKQLKRFFDEHEIDFSAEVVS
;
A
#
# COMPACT_ATOMS: atom_id res chain seq x y z
N MET A 1 -38.10 25.15 13.71
CA MET A 1 -38.46 24.89 15.11
C MET A 1 -37.39 25.57 15.98
N SER A 2 -37.80 26.37 16.96
CA SER A 2 -36.86 27.07 17.86
C SER A 2 -36.31 26.06 18.87
N ASN A 3 -34.99 25.88 18.93
CA ASN A 3 -34.34 25.05 19.94
C ASN A 3 -34.11 25.91 21.19
N GLU A 4 -35.18 26.16 21.95
CA GLU A 4 -35.11 26.95 23.18
C GLU A 4 -35.16 26.03 24.41
N VAL A 5 -34.14 26.14 25.26
CA VAL A 5 -34.13 25.52 26.59
C VAL A 5 -34.63 26.58 27.58
N ALA A 6 -35.71 26.29 28.31
CA ALA A 6 -36.22 27.19 29.33
C ALA A 6 -35.20 27.36 30.47
N GLU A 7 -34.85 28.60 30.82
CA GLU A 7 -34.00 28.89 31.96
C GLU A 7 -34.72 28.55 33.27
N ARG A 8 -34.13 27.65 34.08
CA ARG A 8 -34.55 27.40 35.46
C ARG A 8 -33.34 27.57 36.37
N ARG A 9 -33.48 28.38 37.43
CA ARG A 9 -32.46 28.49 38.48
C ARG A 9 -32.54 27.25 39.39
N THR A 10 -31.39 26.67 39.67
CA THR A 10 -31.27 25.62 40.69
C THR A 10 -31.31 26.28 42.06
N GLU A 11 -32.35 26.00 42.84
CA GLU A 11 -32.47 26.44 44.24
C GLU A 11 -32.10 25.27 45.15
N ILE A 12 -30.99 25.40 45.87
CA ILE A 12 -30.51 24.39 46.83
C ILE A 12 -30.53 25.05 48.22
N GLU A 13 -31.40 24.57 49.09
CA GLU A 13 -31.41 24.95 50.50
C GLU A 13 -30.57 23.94 51.30
N PHE A 14 -29.50 24.40 51.95
CA PHE A 14 -28.61 23.55 52.75
C PHE A 14 -28.47 24.13 54.16
N GLN A 15 -28.89 23.37 55.17
CA GLN A 15 -28.64 23.67 56.58
C GLN A 15 -27.74 22.59 57.19
N PRO A 16 -26.55 22.93 57.71
CA PRO A 16 -25.65 21.96 58.33
C PRO A 16 -26.25 21.44 59.64
N ALA A 17 -26.42 20.12 59.72
CA ALA A 17 -26.99 19.49 60.90
C ALA A 17 -25.98 19.51 62.07
N THR A 18 -26.43 19.95 63.25
CA THR A 18 -25.57 20.13 64.44
C THR A 18 -25.64 18.91 65.36
N LEU A 19 -24.53 18.19 65.51
CA LEU A 19 -24.39 17.09 66.48
C LEU A 19 -23.78 17.61 67.79
N LYS A 20 -24.51 17.49 68.90
CA LYS A 20 -24.01 17.82 70.24
C LYS A 20 -24.10 16.60 71.16
N LEU A 21 -22.96 16.13 71.62
CA LEU A 21 -22.88 15.17 72.72
C LEU A 21 -22.93 15.94 74.04
N THR A 22 -24.14 16.21 74.53
CA THR A 22 -24.42 17.06 75.70
C THR A 22 -23.77 16.55 76.99
N ASN A 23 -23.56 15.24 77.10
CA ASN A 23 -22.93 14.56 78.24
C ASN A 23 -21.50 14.07 77.92
N LYS A 24 -20.78 14.71 76.99
CA LYS A 24 -19.43 14.30 76.58
C LYS A 24 -18.48 14.07 77.76
N ALA A 25 -18.42 15.03 78.70
CA ALA A 25 -17.56 14.93 79.87
C ALA A 25 -17.92 13.69 80.70
N GLN A 26 -19.20 13.52 81.03
CA GLN A 26 -19.70 12.38 81.80
C GLN A 26 -19.47 11.03 81.10
N LEU A 27 -19.63 10.96 79.78
CA LEU A 27 -19.36 9.74 79.00
C LEU A 27 -17.87 9.38 78.99
N VAL A 28 -17.01 10.39 78.85
CA VAL A 28 -15.54 10.20 78.87
C VAL A 28 -15.07 9.82 80.26
N ASP A 29 -15.61 10.44 81.30
CA ASP A 29 -15.29 10.14 82.69
C ASP A 29 -15.74 8.71 83.03
N TRP A 30 -16.97 8.34 82.67
CA TRP A 30 -17.48 6.96 82.84
C TRP A 30 -16.65 5.92 82.08
N ALA A 31 -16.29 6.18 80.82
CA ALA A 31 -15.43 5.28 80.05
C ALA A 31 -14.02 5.18 80.65
N THR A 32 -13.52 6.27 81.23
CA THR A 32 -12.23 6.35 81.92
C THR A 32 -12.26 5.57 83.23
N GLU A 33 -13.33 5.69 84.03
CA GLU A 33 -13.54 4.90 85.25
C GLU A 33 -13.63 3.41 84.94
N ILE A 34 -14.39 3.02 83.89
CA ILE A 34 -14.44 1.63 83.42
C ILE A 34 -13.05 1.14 83.03
N ARG A 35 -12.32 1.93 82.24
CA ARG A 35 -10.94 1.59 81.84
C ARG A 35 -10.07 1.39 83.08
N ASP A 36 -10.03 2.34 84.01
CA ASP A 36 -9.10 2.34 85.14
C ASP A 36 -9.45 1.26 86.17
N LYS A 37 -10.72 0.92 86.32
CA LYS A 37 -11.17 -0.20 87.16
C LYS A 37 -10.66 -1.55 86.68
N PHE A 38 -10.52 -1.74 85.37
CA PHE A 38 -10.15 -3.02 84.75
C PHE A 38 -8.75 -3.02 84.11
N LYS A 39 -8.07 -1.88 84.05
CA LYS A 39 -6.68 -1.73 83.59
C LYS A 39 -5.74 -1.94 84.78
N LYS A 40 -5.47 -3.19 85.13
CA LYS A 40 -4.36 -3.57 86.01
C LYS A 40 -3.28 -4.28 85.20
N GLU A 41 -2.03 -3.87 85.36
CA GLU A 41 -0.87 -4.64 84.90
C GLU A 41 -0.88 -5.96 85.69
N ASN A 42 -1.12 -7.08 85.00
CA ASN A 42 -1.33 -8.45 85.53
C ASN A 42 -2.77 -8.83 85.96
N LEU A 43 -3.70 -8.82 85.00
CA LEU A 43 -5.02 -9.47 85.16
C LEU A 43 -4.84 -11.01 85.19
N ILE A 44 -4.81 -11.63 86.36
CA ILE A 44 -4.72 -13.09 86.52
C ILE A 44 -6.13 -13.63 86.83
N SER A 45 -6.74 -14.28 85.84
CA SER A 45 -8.04 -14.96 86.00
C SER A 45 -7.79 -16.40 86.47
N THR A 46 -8.33 -16.76 87.64
CA THR A 46 -8.18 -18.09 88.26
C THR A 46 -9.40 -18.97 87.93
N PRO A 47 -9.33 -20.31 88.03
CA PRO A 47 -10.49 -21.18 87.78
C PRO A 47 -11.73 -20.78 88.58
N GLU A 48 -11.55 -20.27 89.80
CA GLU A 48 -12.60 -19.81 90.70
C GLU A 48 -13.17 -18.43 90.31
N SER A 49 -12.38 -17.54 89.68
CA SER A 49 -12.81 -16.20 89.24
C SER A 49 -13.29 -16.14 87.78
N LEU A 50 -12.98 -17.16 86.97
CA LEU A 50 -13.20 -17.19 85.52
C LEU A 50 -14.66 -16.95 85.11
N ALA A 51 -15.63 -17.47 85.87
CA ALA A 51 -17.05 -17.29 85.56
C ALA A 51 -17.49 -15.82 85.71
N GLY A 52 -17.02 -15.15 86.77
CA GLY A 52 -17.27 -13.73 87.01
C GLY A 52 -16.55 -12.84 85.98
N ASP A 53 -15.30 -13.16 85.66
CA ASP A 53 -14.51 -12.41 84.67
C ASP A 53 -15.12 -12.49 83.27
N LYS A 54 -15.68 -13.65 82.88
CA LYS A 54 -16.45 -13.81 81.64
C LYS A 54 -17.73 -12.97 81.62
N SER A 55 -18.45 -12.89 82.75
CA SER A 55 -19.65 -12.06 82.88
C SER A 55 -19.30 -10.58 82.69
N VAL A 56 -18.27 -10.09 83.39
CA VAL A 56 -17.82 -8.70 83.29
C VAL A 56 -17.36 -8.37 81.86
N LEU A 57 -16.62 -9.28 81.20
CA LEU A 57 -16.22 -9.10 79.81
C LEU A 57 -17.42 -8.99 78.86
N SER A 58 -18.45 -9.83 79.07
CA SER A 58 -19.68 -9.79 78.30
C SER A 58 -20.40 -8.46 78.48
N ASP A 59 -20.50 -7.96 79.71
CA ASP A 59 -21.15 -6.69 80.03
C ASP A 59 -20.40 -5.50 79.42
N LEU A 60 -19.07 -5.49 79.46
CA LEU A 60 -18.25 -4.45 78.84
C LEU A 60 -18.37 -4.44 77.32
N LYS A 61 -18.39 -5.63 76.70
CA LYS A 61 -18.64 -5.76 75.25
C LYS A 61 -20.04 -5.31 74.87
N GLY A 62 -21.04 -5.62 75.69
CA GLY A 62 -22.42 -5.17 75.52
C GLY A 62 -22.53 -3.65 75.53
N LYS A 63 -21.94 -3.00 76.55
CA LYS A 63 -21.92 -1.53 76.69
C LYS A 63 -21.16 -0.83 75.57
N TYR A 64 -20.03 -1.38 75.13
CA TYR A 64 -19.31 -0.87 73.95
C TYR A 64 -20.19 -0.92 72.71
N LYS A 65 -20.86 -2.06 72.49
CA LYS A 65 -21.72 -2.26 71.32
C LYS A 65 -22.91 -1.32 71.32
N GLU A 66 -23.56 -1.11 72.47
CA GLU A 66 -24.69 -0.19 72.61
C GLU A 66 -24.30 1.27 72.27
N LEU A 67 -23.13 1.73 72.76
CA LEU A 67 -22.63 3.08 72.45
C LEU A 67 -22.25 3.24 70.97
N ASP A 68 -21.64 2.20 70.37
CA ASP A 68 -21.30 2.22 68.94
C ASP A 68 -22.55 2.10 68.05
N GLU A 69 -23.55 1.31 68.43
CA GLU A 69 -24.84 1.24 67.73
C GLU A 69 -25.57 2.58 67.75
N ALA A 70 -25.60 3.27 68.89
CA ALA A 70 -26.17 4.63 68.98
C ALA A 70 -25.41 5.63 68.09
N ARG A 71 -24.08 5.56 68.04
CA ARG A 71 -23.25 6.37 67.10
C ARG A 71 -23.60 6.08 65.64
N LEU A 72 -23.71 4.80 65.28
CA LEU A 72 -24.00 4.35 63.92
C LEU A 72 -25.44 4.71 63.50
N GLU A 73 -26.41 4.64 64.40
CA GLU A 73 -27.80 5.03 64.13
C GLU A 73 -27.91 6.52 63.83
N VAL A 74 -27.30 7.37 64.67
CA VAL A 74 -27.19 8.82 64.40
C VAL A 74 -26.51 9.08 63.05
N GLN A 75 -25.43 8.37 62.74
CA GLN A 75 -24.75 8.50 61.44
C GLN A 75 -25.66 8.10 60.26
N ARG A 76 -26.47 7.04 60.39
CA ARG A 76 -27.42 6.61 59.35
C ARG A 76 -28.51 7.65 59.13
N GLU A 77 -29.13 8.15 60.21
CA GLU A 77 -30.18 9.17 60.10
C GLU A 77 -29.67 10.46 59.46
N PHE A 78 -28.43 10.88 59.77
CA PHE A 78 -27.81 12.05 59.13
C PHE A 78 -27.47 11.82 57.65
N LYS A 79 -27.15 10.58 57.28
CA LYS A 79 -26.82 10.24 55.89
C LYS A 79 -28.07 10.13 55.02
N LYS A 80 -29.23 9.79 55.57
CA LYS A 80 -30.49 9.65 54.81
C LYS A 80 -30.86 10.91 54.00
N PRO A 81 -30.88 12.15 54.55
CA PRO A 81 -31.14 13.36 53.77
C PRO A 81 -30.14 13.58 52.64
N LEU A 82 -28.85 13.28 52.89
CA LEU A 82 -27.79 13.39 51.88
C LEU A 82 -27.97 12.37 50.76
N ASP A 83 -28.28 11.12 51.10
CA ASP A 83 -28.52 10.06 50.13
C ASP A 83 -29.78 10.35 49.29
N SER A 84 -30.84 10.90 49.91
CA SER A 84 -32.07 11.35 49.20
C SER A 84 -31.76 12.49 48.23
N PHE A 85 -31.11 13.57 48.68
CA PHE A 85 -30.72 14.70 47.83
C PHE A 85 -29.86 14.25 46.64
N ASN A 86 -28.87 13.40 46.89
CA ASN A 86 -28.03 12.83 45.83
C ASN A 86 -28.85 11.97 44.85
N GLY A 87 -29.88 11.28 45.34
CA GLY A 87 -30.84 10.55 44.52
C GLY A 87 -31.62 11.48 43.59
N ASP A 88 -32.23 12.52 44.15
CA ASP A 88 -33.03 13.50 43.41
C ASP A 88 -32.19 14.22 42.34
N VAL A 89 -30.96 14.62 42.68
CA VAL A 89 -30.03 15.24 41.72
C VAL A 89 -29.62 14.24 40.63
N LYS A 90 -29.33 12.98 40.96
CA LYS A 90 -28.99 11.96 39.96
C LYS A 90 -30.15 11.65 39.02
N GLU A 91 -31.38 11.64 39.53
CA GLU A 91 -32.58 11.48 38.72
C GLU A 91 -32.75 12.65 37.75
N ALA A 92 -32.62 13.89 38.24
CA ALA A 92 -32.65 15.08 37.39
C ALA A 92 -31.55 15.05 36.30
N LEU A 93 -30.32 14.69 36.67
CA LEU A 93 -29.21 14.53 35.71
C LEU A 93 -29.48 13.43 34.67
N LYS A 94 -30.09 12.31 35.09
CA LYS A 94 -30.46 11.22 34.18
C LYS A 94 -31.48 11.70 33.15
N ILE A 95 -32.53 12.40 33.57
CA ILE A 95 -33.57 12.95 32.68
C ILE A 95 -32.95 13.94 31.67
N ILE A 96 -32.04 14.82 32.11
CA ILE A 96 -31.32 15.72 31.22
C ILE A 96 -30.49 14.93 30.20
N ASN A 97 -29.79 13.88 30.65
CA ASN A 97 -28.96 13.07 29.77
C ASN A 97 -29.77 12.24 28.74
N GLU A 98 -30.99 11.81 29.10
CA GLU A 98 -31.94 11.18 28.18
C GLU A 98 -32.36 12.12 27.05
N ALA A 99 -32.40 13.44 27.29
CA ALA A 99 -32.65 14.44 26.25
C ALA A 99 -31.39 14.76 25.42
N ILE A 100 -30.20 14.81 26.04
CA ILE A 100 -28.93 15.10 25.36
C ILE A 100 -28.59 14.01 24.33
N THR A 101 -28.70 12.74 24.73
CA THR A 101 -28.23 11.59 23.94
C THR A 101 -28.82 11.53 22.51
N PRO A 102 -30.15 11.61 22.29
CA PRO A 102 -30.71 11.59 20.94
C PRO A 102 -30.34 12.83 20.12
N ILE A 103 -30.24 14.01 20.74
CA ILE A 103 -29.85 15.25 20.04
C ILE A 103 -28.41 15.15 19.54
N ASP A 104 -27.48 14.74 20.40
CA ASP A 104 -26.07 14.52 20.05
C ASP A 104 -25.93 13.48 18.92
N THR A 105 -26.72 12.40 19.00
CA THR A 105 -26.74 11.36 17.95
C THR A 105 -27.23 11.92 16.61
N VAL A 106 -28.33 12.69 16.60
CA VAL A 106 -28.86 13.31 15.38
C VAL A 106 -27.87 14.30 14.78
N ILE A 107 -27.23 15.14 15.62
CA ILE A 107 -26.20 16.10 15.16
C ILE A 107 -25.04 15.35 14.50
N LYS A 108 -24.49 14.32 15.16
CA LYS A 108 -23.39 13.53 14.61
C LYS A 108 -23.75 12.84 13.29
N ASN A 109 -24.96 12.26 13.22
CA ASN A 109 -25.44 11.61 12.00
C ASN A 109 -25.61 12.61 10.85
N GLU A 110 -26.12 13.81 11.13
CA GLU A 110 -26.29 14.86 10.15
C GLU A 110 -24.93 15.42 9.67
N GLU A 111 -23.99 15.65 10.59
CA GLU A 111 -22.62 16.07 10.24
C GLU A 111 -21.90 15.03 9.36
N LEU A 112 -22.10 13.74 9.64
CA LEU A 112 -21.61 12.63 8.81
C LEU A 112 -22.29 12.63 7.43
N ARG A 113 -23.62 12.77 7.38
CA ARG A 113 -24.39 12.85 6.14
C ARG A 113 -23.92 14.00 5.26
N GLU A 114 -23.81 15.21 5.81
CA GLU A 114 -23.31 16.37 5.07
C GLU A 114 -21.86 16.17 4.58
N LYS A 115 -21.01 15.50 5.38
CA LYS A 115 -19.63 15.19 4.97
C LYS A 115 -19.61 14.22 3.79
N GLU A 116 -20.45 13.20 3.80
CA GLU A 116 -20.56 12.23 2.70
C GLU A 116 -21.15 12.88 1.44
N GLU A 117 -22.16 13.74 1.58
CA GLU A 117 -22.69 14.53 0.46
C GLU A 117 -21.62 15.44 -0.15
N ARG A 118 -20.81 16.10 0.69
CA ARG A 118 -19.67 16.90 0.22
C ARG A 118 -18.64 16.02 -0.50
N ARG A 119 -18.34 14.83 0.02
CA ARG A 119 -17.44 13.86 -0.63
C ARG A 119 -17.96 13.47 -2.02
N ASN A 120 -19.23 13.11 -2.13
CA ASN A 120 -19.86 12.76 -3.41
C ASN A 120 -19.85 13.93 -4.40
N ASN A 121 -20.16 15.14 -3.94
CA ASN A 121 -20.07 16.35 -4.77
C ASN A 121 -18.65 16.59 -5.31
N VAL A 122 -17.62 16.36 -4.49
CA VAL A 122 -16.22 16.46 -4.92
C VAL A 122 -15.89 15.40 -5.96
N LEU A 123 -16.37 14.16 -5.80
CA LEU A 123 -16.16 13.09 -6.78
C LEU A 123 -16.84 13.40 -8.12
N GLU A 124 -18.04 13.97 -8.12
CA GLU A 124 -18.72 14.40 -9.35
C GLU A 124 -17.96 15.54 -10.04
N ILE A 125 -17.47 16.53 -9.28
CA ILE A 125 -16.59 17.58 -9.81
C ILE A 125 -15.31 16.98 -10.41
N ALA A 126 -14.68 16.05 -9.70
CA ALA A 126 -13.47 15.39 -10.17
C ALA A 126 -13.72 14.58 -11.44
N LYS A 127 -14.85 13.87 -11.53
CA LYS A 127 -15.26 13.15 -12.73
C LYS A 127 -15.39 14.07 -13.94
N GLN A 128 -16.01 15.24 -13.78
CA GLN A 128 -16.13 16.23 -14.85
C GLN A 128 -14.75 16.74 -15.30
N ILE A 129 -13.92 17.15 -14.35
CA ILE A 129 -12.56 17.66 -14.64
C ILE A 129 -11.71 16.57 -15.30
N PHE A 130 -11.64 15.37 -14.72
CA PHE A 130 -10.82 14.28 -15.27
C PHE A 130 -11.26 13.88 -16.68
N SER A 131 -12.57 13.88 -16.93
CA SER A 131 -13.10 13.63 -18.28
C SER A 131 -12.71 14.72 -19.27
N GLU A 132 -12.63 16.00 -18.86
CA GLU A 132 -12.18 17.11 -19.72
C GLU A 132 -10.71 16.93 -20.16
N TYR A 133 -9.88 16.35 -19.30
CA TYR A 133 -8.46 16.10 -19.56
C TYR A 133 -8.16 14.69 -20.12
N ASP A 134 -9.18 13.88 -20.44
CA ASP A 134 -9.04 12.50 -20.93
C ASP A 134 -8.19 11.61 -19.97
N VAL A 135 -8.42 11.78 -18.67
CA VAL A 135 -7.79 11.05 -17.57
C VAL A 135 -8.83 10.18 -16.86
N ASP A 136 -8.42 8.96 -16.47
CA ASP A 136 -9.26 8.04 -15.71
C ASP A 136 -9.40 8.50 -14.24
N LEU A 137 -10.65 8.61 -13.76
CA LEU A 137 -10.98 9.00 -12.38
C LEU A 137 -10.36 8.06 -11.32
N SER A 138 -10.09 6.80 -11.66
CA SER A 138 -9.43 5.85 -10.75
C SER A 138 -8.02 6.29 -10.33
N LYS A 139 -7.40 7.21 -11.08
CA LYS A 139 -6.10 7.81 -10.74
C LYS A 139 -6.20 9.02 -9.81
N LEU A 140 -7.41 9.43 -9.41
CA LEU A 140 -7.61 10.54 -8.48
C LEU A 140 -7.05 10.18 -7.10
N GLU A 141 -6.12 10.99 -6.62
CA GLU A 141 -5.66 10.93 -5.23
C GLU A 141 -6.57 11.83 -4.39
N PHE A 142 -7.63 11.23 -3.81
CA PHE A 142 -8.61 11.96 -3.03
C PHE A 142 -8.02 12.48 -1.71
N ASN A 143 -8.12 13.80 -1.48
CA ASN A 143 -7.72 14.41 -0.21
C ASN A 143 -8.94 14.56 0.72
N GLU A 144 -8.90 13.91 1.87
CA GLU A 144 -9.98 13.94 2.88
C GLU A 144 -10.36 15.36 3.32
N LYS A 145 -9.45 16.34 3.20
CA LYS A 145 -9.75 17.74 3.51
C LYS A 145 -10.81 18.34 2.58
N TRP A 146 -10.97 17.84 1.37
CA TRP A 146 -11.96 18.33 0.41
C TRP A 146 -13.41 18.09 0.85
N ALA A 147 -13.64 17.10 1.72
CA ALA A 147 -14.94 16.81 2.31
C ALA A 147 -15.27 17.69 3.53
N ASN A 148 -14.29 18.46 4.05
CA ASN A 148 -14.49 19.32 5.21
C ASN A 148 -15.27 20.59 4.84
N LYS A 149 -16.21 20.99 5.71
CA LYS A 149 -17.05 22.18 5.53
C LYS A 149 -16.27 23.48 5.37
N THR A 150 -15.14 23.59 6.08
CA THR A 150 -14.29 24.80 6.07
C THR A 150 -13.33 24.86 4.88
N TYR A 151 -13.23 23.79 4.09
CA TYR A 151 -12.33 23.76 2.94
C TYR A 151 -12.97 24.48 1.75
N GLY A 152 -12.25 25.44 1.19
CA GLY A 152 -12.77 26.29 0.11
C GLY A 152 -13.08 25.50 -1.15
N ILE A 153 -14.26 25.73 -1.73
CA ILE A 153 -14.72 25.06 -2.96
C ILE A 153 -13.81 25.36 -4.16
N GLY A 154 -13.25 26.57 -4.24
CA GLY A 154 -12.27 26.93 -5.28
C GLY A 154 -10.99 26.12 -5.14
N LYS A 155 -10.38 26.13 -3.95
CA LYS A 155 -9.12 25.41 -3.68
C LYS A 155 -9.18 23.92 -4.02
N ARG A 156 -10.26 23.23 -3.62
CA ARG A 156 -10.44 21.81 -3.99
C ARG A 156 -10.55 21.62 -5.51
N LYS A 157 -11.23 22.50 -6.24
CA LYS A 157 -11.32 22.43 -7.71
C LYS A 157 -9.95 22.64 -8.36
N ASP A 158 -9.20 23.63 -7.87
CA ASP A 158 -7.86 23.94 -8.37
C ASP A 158 -6.93 22.73 -8.18
N GLU A 159 -6.88 22.15 -6.98
CA GLU A 159 -6.06 20.95 -6.69
C GLU A 159 -6.45 19.74 -7.54
N ILE A 160 -7.75 19.49 -7.75
CA ILE A 160 -8.23 18.41 -8.62
C ILE A 160 -7.82 18.67 -10.08
N THR A 161 -7.90 19.93 -10.52
CA THR A 161 -7.49 20.34 -11.87
C THR A 161 -5.99 20.17 -12.06
N GLU A 162 -5.18 20.57 -11.08
CA GLU A 162 -3.73 20.38 -11.11
C GLU A 162 -3.36 18.89 -11.23
N GLN A 163 -4.04 18.01 -10.48
CA GLN A 163 -3.85 16.57 -10.62
C GLN A 163 -4.21 16.07 -12.03
N ALA A 164 -5.36 16.49 -12.58
CA ALA A 164 -5.79 16.11 -13.92
C ALA A 164 -4.80 16.57 -15.00
N VAL A 165 -4.37 17.83 -14.94
CA VAL A 165 -3.36 18.41 -15.86
C VAL A 165 -2.04 17.63 -15.79
N ARG A 166 -1.57 17.30 -14.59
CA ARG A 166 -0.34 16.52 -14.39
C ARG A 166 -0.45 15.15 -15.05
N LEU A 167 -1.54 14.42 -14.78
CA LEU A 167 -1.76 13.08 -15.33
C LEU A 167 -1.94 13.09 -16.85
N ALA A 168 -2.61 14.10 -17.40
CA ALA A 168 -2.74 14.27 -18.84
C ALA A 168 -1.37 14.50 -19.51
N LYS A 169 -0.52 15.34 -18.90
CA LYS A 169 0.84 15.58 -19.39
C LYS A 169 1.72 14.33 -19.32
N GLU A 170 1.60 13.54 -18.27
CA GLU A 170 2.29 12.25 -18.14
C GLU A 170 1.85 11.27 -19.24
N LYS A 171 0.54 11.16 -19.49
CA LYS A 171 -0.03 10.35 -20.59
C LYS A 171 0.52 10.79 -21.94
N GLU A 172 0.49 12.10 -22.24
CA GLU A 172 1.01 12.66 -23.48
C GLU A 172 2.51 12.38 -23.65
N THR A 173 3.29 12.54 -22.58
CA THR A 173 4.73 12.27 -22.57
C THR A 173 5.01 10.79 -22.84
N LEU A 174 4.23 9.89 -22.24
CA LEU A 174 4.35 8.45 -22.45
C LEU A 174 4.04 8.06 -23.90
N ILE A 175 3.01 8.66 -24.51
CA ILE A 175 2.67 8.46 -25.92
C ILE A 175 3.84 8.91 -26.81
N LYS A 176 4.33 10.14 -26.64
CA LYS A 176 5.48 10.65 -27.42
C LYS A 176 6.73 9.78 -27.26
N ASN A 177 7.02 9.33 -26.05
CA ASN A 177 8.14 8.43 -25.79
C ASN A 177 7.94 7.08 -26.47
N SER A 178 6.72 6.53 -26.45
CA SER A 178 6.40 5.26 -27.11
C SER A 178 6.59 5.36 -28.63
N GLU A 179 6.13 6.44 -29.26
CA GLU A 179 6.30 6.69 -30.69
C GLU A 179 7.79 6.82 -31.05
N ALA A 180 8.56 7.54 -30.24
CA ALA A 180 10.01 7.69 -30.43
C ALA A 180 10.76 6.34 -30.32
N ILE A 181 10.41 5.52 -29.33
CA ILE A 181 10.97 4.17 -29.15
C ILE A 181 10.58 3.26 -30.31
N GLN A 182 9.32 3.28 -30.75
CA GLN A 182 8.85 2.50 -31.88
C GLN A 182 9.64 2.84 -33.14
N LYS A 183 9.79 4.14 -33.46
CA LYS A 183 10.58 4.59 -34.60
C LYS A 183 12.04 4.14 -34.50
N LEU A 184 12.66 4.32 -33.33
CA LEU A 184 14.06 3.95 -33.11
C LEU A 184 14.31 2.44 -33.28
N ALA A 185 13.41 1.59 -32.76
CA ALA A 185 13.52 0.15 -32.91
C ALA A 185 13.36 -0.29 -34.38
N LEU A 186 12.38 0.28 -35.10
CA LEU A 186 12.17 0.01 -36.52
C LEU A 186 13.36 0.45 -37.39
N ASP A 187 13.93 1.64 -37.13
CA ASP A 187 15.13 2.13 -37.82
C ASP A 187 16.32 1.16 -37.65
N ARG A 188 16.35 0.43 -36.54
CA ARG A 188 17.36 -0.60 -36.23
C ARG A 188 16.97 -2.02 -36.64
N LYS A 189 15.83 -2.17 -37.32
CA LYS A 189 15.28 -3.47 -37.77
C LYS A 189 15.02 -4.42 -36.60
N LEU A 190 14.57 -3.88 -35.48
CA LEU A 190 14.17 -4.63 -34.29
C LEU A 190 12.65 -4.52 -34.09
N GLU A 191 12.05 -5.55 -33.51
CA GLU A 191 10.63 -5.54 -33.15
C GLU A 191 10.35 -4.55 -32.01
N PRO A 192 9.48 -3.54 -32.21
CA PRO A 192 9.31 -2.44 -31.26
C PRO A 192 8.50 -2.80 -30.01
N GLU A 193 7.58 -3.77 -30.10
CA GLU A 193 6.57 -4.04 -29.07
C GLU A 193 7.19 -4.28 -27.68
N GLY A 194 8.21 -5.13 -27.59
CA GLY A 194 8.88 -5.43 -26.32
C GLY A 194 9.56 -4.23 -25.67
N PHE A 195 10.02 -3.24 -26.45
CA PHE A 195 10.63 -2.02 -25.93
C PHE A 195 9.58 -0.99 -25.50
N VAL A 196 8.48 -0.91 -26.25
CA VAL A 196 7.34 -0.06 -25.90
C VAL A 196 6.71 -0.54 -24.58
N GLN A 197 6.55 -1.85 -24.39
CA GLN A 197 6.06 -2.41 -23.12
C GLN A 197 6.95 -2.08 -21.92
N GLN A 198 8.28 -1.96 -22.10
CA GLN A 198 9.17 -1.53 -21.02
C GLN A 198 8.84 -0.12 -20.54
N LEU A 199 8.53 0.81 -21.45
CA LEU A 199 8.08 2.16 -21.07
C LEU A 199 6.78 2.12 -20.26
N TYR A 200 5.80 1.33 -20.69
CA TYR A 200 4.54 1.17 -19.96
C TYR A 200 4.72 0.55 -18.57
N ASN A 201 5.73 -0.30 -18.41
CA ASN A 201 6.14 -0.87 -17.12
C ASN A 201 6.98 0.08 -16.26
N GLY A 202 7.16 1.34 -16.67
CA GLY A 202 7.87 2.36 -15.91
C GLY A 202 9.39 2.37 -16.09
N VAL A 203 9.94 1.62 -17.06
CA VAL A 203 11.37 1.70 -17.40
C VAL A 203 11.65 3.05 -18.06
N SER A 204 12.71 3.73 -17.64
CA SER A 204 13.06 5.04 -18.18
C SER A 204 13.41 4.96 -19.67
N MET A 205 13.05 6.00 -20.43
CA MET A 205 13.36 6.07 -21.87
C MET A 205 14.85 5.84 -22.16
N ALA A 206 15.75 6.39 -21.34
CA ALA A 206 17.19 6.20 -21.49
C ALA A 206 17.59 4.71 -21.39
N SER A 207 17.02 3.97 -20.44
CA SER A 207 17.29 2.54 -20.28
C SER A 207 16.70 1.72 -21.42
N VAL A 208 15.51 2.09 -21.91
CA VAL A 208 14.92 1.44 -23.09
C VAL A 208 15.79 1.67 -24.35
N ILE A 209 16.31 2.88 -24.56
CA ILE A 209 17.24 3.17 -25.67
C ILE A 209 18.52 2.30 -25.55
N GLU A 210 19.05 2.14 -24.34
CA GLU A 210 20.19 1.26 -24.10
C GLU A 210 19.87 -0.21 -24.41
N ASN A 211 18.68 -0.69 -24.05
CA ASN A 211 18.21 -2.04 -24.40
C ASN A 211 18.12 -2.22 -25.92
N ILE A 212 17.63 -1.22 -26.65
CA ILE A 212 17.61 -1.26 -28.12
C ILE A 212 19.04 -1.28 -28.68
N ASN A 213 19.97 -0.49 -28.12
CA ASN A 213 21.38 -0.50 -28.56
C ASN A 213 22.00 -1.89 -28.38
N ARG A 214 21.76 -2.54 -27.23
CA ARG A 214 22.25 -3.89 -26.95
C ARG A 214 21.65 -4.91 -27.91
N ALA A 215 20.33 -4.88 -28.10
CA ALA A 215 19.65 -5.79 -29.02
C ALA A 215 20.15 -5.64 -30.47
N GLU A 216 20.42 -4.41 -30.92
CA GLU A 216 20.98 -4.15 -32.25
C GLU A 216 22.38 -4.77 -32.40
N LYS A 217 23.24 -4.58 -31.39
CA LYS A 217 24.58 -5.16 -31.36
C LYS A 217 24.52 -6.68 -31.40
N ASP A 218 23.70 -7.29 -30.55
CA ASP A 218 23.55 -8.74 -30.48
C ASP A 218 23.01 -9.31 -31.80
N MET A 219 22.08 -8.61 -32.46
CA MET A 219 21.58 -9.00 -33.77
C MET A 219 22.69 -8.96 -34.84
N LYS A 220 23.49 -7.89 -34.88
CA LYS A 220 24.63 -7.77 -35.80
C LYS A 220 25.67 -8.86 -35.58
N ASP A 221 26.01 -9.13 -34.32
CA ASP A 221 26.98 -10.17 -33.95
C ASP A 221 26.46 -11.57 -34.33
N ARG A 222 25.16 -11.83 -34.19
CA ARG A 222 24.51 -13.08 -34.64
C ARG A 222 24.55 -13.23 -36.16
N ILE A 223 24.22 -12.18 -36.91
CA ILE A 223 24.29 -12.20 -38.38
C ILE A 223 25.71 -12.50 -38.84
N GLU A 224 26.70 -11.81 -38.28
CA GLU A 224 28.11 -11.99 -38.63
C GLU A 224 28.61 -13.40 -38.28
N ARG A 225 28.26 -13.91 -37.09
CA ARG A 225 28.58 -15.28 -36.68
C ARG A 225 27.97 -16.30 -37.63
N ASN A 226 26.69 -16.15 -37.99
CA ASN A 226 26.01 -17.06 -38.91
C ASN A 226 26.64 -17.03 -40.31
N LYS A 227 27.04 -15.85 -40.80
CA LYS A 227 27.77 -15.73 -42.07
C LYS A 227 29.12 -16.46 -42.02
N ARG A 228 29.88 -16.30 -40.94
CA ARG A 228 31.17 -16.99 -40.75
C ARG A 228 31.00 -18.50 -40.69
N LEU A 229 30.00 -18.98 -39.96
CA LEU A 229 29.68 -20.41 -39.88
C LEU A 229 29.28 -20.97 -41.25
N GLU A 230 28.50 -20.24 -42.04
CA GLU A 230 28.10 -20.67 -43.38
C GLU A 230 29.28 -20.71 -44.36
N VAL A 231 30.18 -19.72 -44.32
CA VAL A 231 31.42 -19.74 -45.12
C VAL A 231 32.31 -20.91 -44.73
N ALA A 232 32.50 -21.13 -43.42
CA ALA A 232 33.30 -22.26 -42.92
C ALA A 232 32.69 -23.61 -43.33
N ARG A 233 31.36 -23.75 -43.26
CA ARG A 233 30.64 -24.96 -43.71
C ARG A 233 30.89 -25.21 -45.19
N LYS A 234 30.70 -24.20 -46.06
CA LYS A 234 30.94 -24.33 -47.50
C LYS A 234 32.40 -24.67 -47.83
N ALA A 235 33.36 -24.08 -47.13
CA ALA A 235 34.78 -24.39 -47.30
C ALA A 235 35.10 -25.83 -46.88
N GLN A 236 34.57 -26.30 -45.75
CA GLN A 236 34.69 -27.70 -45.33
C GLN A 236 34.06 -28.66 -46.33
N GLU A 237 32.87 -28.34 -46.86
CA GLU A 237 32.21 -29.16 -47.87
C GLU A 237 33.03 -29.26 -49.16
N LYS A 238 33.64 -28.15 -49.59
CA LYS A 238 34.57 -28.14 -50.74
C LYS A 238 35.79 -29.03 -50.49
N VAL A 239 36.45 -28.87 -49.35
CA VAL A 239 37.63 -29.69 -48.98
C VAL A 239 37.26 -31.18 -48.87
N GLN A 240 36.10 -31.51 -48.30
CA GLN A 240 35.64 -32.90 -48.23
C GLN A 240 35.35 -33.46 -49.63
N ARG A 241 34.72 -32.69 -50.52
CA ARG A 241 34.45 -33.10 -51.90
C ARG A 241 35.75 -33.32 -52.68
N GLU A 242 36.75 -32.46 -52.50
CA GLU A 242 38.08 -32.60 -53.12
C GLU A 242 38.87 -33.77 -52.54
N ALA A 243 38.78 -34.05 -51.24
CA ALA A 243 39.45 -35.20 -50.63
C ALA A 243 38.81 -36.54 -51.06
N LYS A 244 37.49 -36.57 -51.23
CA LYS A 244 36.73 -37.76 -51.63
C LYS A 244 36.67 -38.00 -53.13
N THR A 245 37.11 -37.06 -53.96
CA THR A 245 37.02 -37.23 -55.42
C THR A 245 38.32 -36.85 -56.11
N THR A 246 38.67 -37.55 -57.19
CA THR A 246 39.85 -37.24 -58.01
C THR A 246 39.43 -36.90 -59.45
N LYS A 247 40.05 -35.86 -60.04
CA LYS A 247 39.87 -35.53 -61.47
C LYS A 247 40.85 -36.35 -62.31
N VAL A 248 40.33 -37.21 -63.19
CA VAL A 248 41.11 -38.03 -64.12
C VAL A 248 40.59 -37.78 -65.53
N GLY A 249 41.36 -37.01 -66.33
CA GLY A 249 40.93 -36.56 -67.66
C GLY A 249 39.66 -35.71 -67.60
N ASP A 250 38.66 -36.06 -68.41
CA ASP A 250 37.36 -35.39 -68.48
C ASP A 250 36.35 -35.90 -67.45
N LYS A 251 36.77 -36.64 -66.41
CA LYS A 251 35.87 -37.21 -65.40
C LYS A 251 36.35 -36.89 -63.99
N ARG A 252 35.39 -36.66 -63.09
CA ARG A 252 35.60 -36.64 -61.63
C ARG A 252 35.08 -37.95 -61.06
N ILE A 253 35.91 -38.66 -60.30
CA ILE A 253 35.64 -40.01 -59.80
C ILE A 253 35.64 -39.98 -58.27
N ASP A 254 34.69 -40.64 -57.63
CA ASP A 254 34.67 -40.84 -56.18
C ASP A 254 35.74 -41.88 -55.75
N ASN A 255 36.58 -41.50 -54.80
CA ASN A 255 37.74 -42.28 -54.38
C ASN A 255 37.37 -43.53 -53.56
N GLU A 256 36.17 -43.57 -52.96
CA GLU A 256 35.72 -44.70 -52.13
C GLU A 256 34.95 -45.74 -52.96
N THR A 257 34.13 -45.29 -53.91
CA THR A 257 33.23 -46.15 -54.70
C THR A 257 33.75 -46.44 -56.11
N GLY A 258 34.66 -45.61 -56.63
CA GLY A 258 35.12 -45.68 -58.03
C GLY A 258 34.09 -45.21 -59.06
N GLU A 259 32.95 -44.67 -58.62
CA GLU A 259 31.91 -44.17 -59.51
C GLU A 259 32.25 -42.80 -60.11
N VAL A 260 31.85 -42.57 -61.36
CA VAL A 260 32.00 -41.26 -62.02
C VAL A 260 30.92 -40.32 -61.47
N VAL A 261 31.34 -39.31 -60.72
CA VAL A 261 30.44 -38.34 -60.09
C VAL A 261 30.19 -37.10 -60.96
N GLU A 262 31.05 -36.82 -61.93
CA GLU A 262 30.90 -35.69 -62.85
C GLU A 262 31.69 -35.94 -64.15
N GLU A 263 31.13 -35.56 -65.31
CA GLU A 263 31.79 -35.65 -66.62
C GLU A 263 31.89 -34.25 -67.23
N PHE A 264 33.10 -33.83 -67.60
CA PHE A 264 33.41 -32.56 -68.21
C PHE A 264 33.34 -32.67 -69.74
N LYS A 265 32.82 -31.63 -70.40
CA LYS A 265 32.80 -31.52 -71.86
C LYS A 265 33.24 -30.13 -72.27
N THR A 266 34.00 -30.04 -73.36
CA THR A 266 34.39 -28.76 -73.94
C THR A 266 33.27 -28.21 -74.82
N PHE A 267 32.83 -26.99 -74.54
CA PHE A 267 31.86 -26.26 -75.35
C PHE A 267 32.54 -25.09 -76.06
N ARG A 268 32.33 -24.97 -77.37
CA ARG A 268 32.75 -23.79 -78.15
C ARG A 268 31.54 -22.89 -78.36
N PHE A 269 31.63 -21.65 -77.90
CA PHE A 269 30.60 -20.64 -78.12
C PHE A 269 31.22 -19.27 -78.41
N THR A 270 30.47 -18.41 -79.10
CA THR A 270 30.89 -17.05 -79.44
C THR A 270 29.90 -16.06 -78.84
N ALA A 271 30.41 -15.05 -78.13
CA ALA A 271 29.59 -14.03 -77.48
C ALA A 271 30.15 -12.63 -77.77
N LYS A 272 29.28 -11.70 -78.17
CA LYS A 272 29.65 -10.29 -78.34
C LYS A 272 29.46 -9.56 -77.01
N LEU A 273 30.56 -9.26 -76.32
CA LEU A 273 30.56 -8.70 -74.97
C LEU A 273 31.27 -7.35 -74.91
N SER A 274 30.85 -6.48 -74.01
CA SER A 274 31.67 -5.34 -73.58
C SER A 274 32.86 -5.80 -72.74
N ILE A 275 33.90 -4.96 -72.60
CA ILE A 275 35.07 -5.24 -71.75
C ILE A 275 34.64 -5.53 -70.29
N ALA A 276 33.63 -4.82 -69.78
CA ALA A 276 33.10 -5.05 -68.44
C ALA A 276 32.44 -6.44 -68.31
N GLN A 277 31.63 -6.83 -69.29
CA GLN A 277 31.01 -8.16 -69.33
C GLN A 277 32.04 -9.27 -69.49
N ALA A 278 33.07 -9.09 -70.33
CA ALA A 278 34.16 -10.05 -70.48
C ALA A 278 34.94 -10.26 -69.17
N LYS A 279 35.18 -9.19 -68.40
CA LYS A 279 35.79 -9.29 -67.07
C LYS A 279 34.91 -10.04 -66.06
N GLN A 280 33.59 -9.83 -66.10
CA GLN A 280 32.64 -10.56 -65.24
C GLN A 280 32.60 -12.04 -65.60
N LEU A 281 32.54 -12.37 -66.89
CA LEU A 281 32.52 -13.75 -67.36
C LEU A 281 33.84 -14.48 -67.04
N LYS A 282 34.99 -13.80 -67.18
CA LYS A 282 36.27 -14.34 -66.72
C LYS A 282 36.24 -14.68 -65.22
N ARG A 283 35.78 -13.75 -64.37
CA ARG A 283 35.68 -13.99 -62.92
C ARG A 283 34.79 -15.18 -62.61
N PHE A 284 33.67 -15.32 -63.32
CA PHE A 284 32.80 -16.49 -63.17
C PHE A 284 33.55 -17.80 -63.47
N PHE A 285 34.30 -17.87 -64.58
CA PHE A 285 35.09 -19.07 -64.87
C PHE A 285 36.17 -19.34 -63.81
N ASP A 286 36.86 -18.30 -63.34
CA ASP A 286 37.87 -18.42 -62.29
C ASP A 286 37.27 -18.90 -60.95
N GLU A 287 36.13 -18.34 -60.53
CA GLU A 287 35.42 -18.70 -59.28
C GLU A 287 34.87 -20.12 -59.28
N HIS A 288 34.53 -20.64 -60.47
CA HIS A 288 33.97 -21.98 -60.65
C HIS A 288 35.01 -23.01 -61.12
N GLU A 289 36.30 -22.64 -61.18
CA GLU A 289 37.40 -23.51 -61.63
C GLU A 289 37.15 -24.13 -63.02
N ILE A 290 36.53 -23.34 -63.91
CA ILE A 290 36.25 -23.75 -65.28
C ILE A 290 37.44 -23.39 -66.15
N ASP A 291 38.07 -24.41 -66.73
CA ASP A 291 39.12 -24.24 -67.72
C ASP A 291 38.53 -23.57 -68.98
N PHE A 292 39.05 -22.39 -69.35
CA PHE A 292 38.57 -21.65 -70.51
C PHE A 292 39.72 -21.06 -71.35
N SER A 293 39.46 -20.88 -72.64
CA SER A 293 40.32 -20.16 -73.58
C SER A 293 39.50 -19.09 -74.28
N ALA A 294 40.03 -17.87 -74.36
CA ALA A 294 39.36 -16.75 -75.04
C ALA A 294 40.26 -16.18 -76.15
N GLU A 295 39.70 -16.05 -77.34
CA GLU A 295 40.34 -15.38 -78.49
C GLU A 295 39.59 -14.08 -78.79
N VAL A 296 40.34 -12.98 -78.94
CA VAL A 296 39.76 -11.68 -79.32
C VAL A 296 39.71 -11.63 -80.85
N VAL A 297 38.50 -11.78 -81.41
CA VAL A 297 38.27 -11.62 -82.84
C VAL A 297 37.87 -10.16 -83.08
N SER A 298 38.76 -9.37 -83.69
CA SER A 298 38.57 -7.96 -84.04
C SER A 298 37.86 -7.78 -85.37
#